data_AF-A0A9N9I7E8-F1
#
_entry.id   AF-A0A9N9I7E8-F1
#
_cell.length_a   1.000
_cell.length_b   1.000
_cell.length_c   1.000
_cell.angle_alpha   90.00
_cell.angle_beta   90.00
_cell.angle_gamma   90.00
#
_symmetry.space_group_name_H-M   'P 1'
#
loop_
_entity.id
_entity.type
_entity.pdbx_description
1 polymer ?
#
loop_
_entity_poly.entity_id
_entity_poly.type
_entity_poly.pdbx_seq_one_letter_code
_entity_poly.pdbx_strand_id
1 'polypeptide(L)'
;MGLIASWIDRKDCESDLWKPYDPIEIPYKFDLIYRGSRDGFTPKIFHKACDNQGPTITVIKIKGLDQVIGGYNPKIYDGKLKGNIEGGANDDIDRDDTVCELLGEKK
;
A
#
# COMPACT_ATOMS: atom_id res chain seq x y z
N MET A 1 0.15 -10.84 6.43
CA MET A 1 0.84 -10.29 5.25
C MET A 1 1.35 -11.34 4.25
N GLY A 2 1.26 -12.65 4.52
CA GLY A 2 1.75 -13.70 3.62
C GLY A 2 1.21 -13.62 2.19
N LEU A 3 -0.11 -13.38 2.03
CA LEU A 3 -0.75 -13.19 0.73
C LEU A 3 -0.12 -12.04 -0.09
N ILE A 4 0.01 -10.87 0.55
CA ILE A 4 0.57 -9.67 -0.09
C ILE A 4 2.04 -9.90 -0.47
N ALA A 5 2.84 -10.46 0.45
CA ALA A 5 4.23 -10.79 0.19
C ALA A 5 4.40 -11.75 -1.00
N SER A 6 3.55 -12.78 -1.08
CA SER A 6 3.56 -13.73 -2.19
C SER A 6 3.12 -13.13 -3.51
N TRP A 7 2.17 -12.18 -3.49
CA TRP A 7 1.76 -11.44 -4.68
C TRP A 7 2.89 -10.55 -5.22
N ILE A 8 3.65 -9.88 -4.35
CA ILE A 8 4.81 -9.07 -4.76
C ILE A 8 5.86 -9.92 -5.48
N ASP A 9 6.17 -11.10 -4.92
CA ASP A 9 7.13 -12.05 -5.51
C ASP A 9 6.54 -12.85 -6.69
N ARG A 10 5.25 -12.66 -7.03
CA ARG A 10 4.51 -13.44 -8.03
C ARG A 10 4.56 -14.95 -7.80
N LYS A 11 4.54 -15.40 -6.54
CA LYS A 11 4.59 -16.84 -6.24
C LYS A 11 3.37 -17.59 -6.79
N ASP A 12 2.26 -16.89 -6.99
CA ASP A 12 1.03 -17.41 -7.58
C ASP A 12 1.21 -17.94 -9.01
N CYS A 13 2.28 -17.57 -9.70
CA CYS A 13 2.62 -18.12 -11.02
C CYS A 13 3.63 -19.28 -11.01
N GLU A 14 4.08 -19.74 -9.84
CA GLU A 14 5.18 -20.74 -9.76
C GLU A 14 4.70 -22.20 -9.86
N SER A 15 3.47 -22.54 -9.42
CA SER A 15 2.88 -23.88 -9.62
C SER A 15 1.41 -23.95 -9.21
N ASP A 16 0.70 -25.02 -9.64
CA ASP A 16 -0.66 -25.36 -9.20
C ASP A 16 -0.77 -25.68 -7.69
N LEU A 17 0.37 -25.86 -7.00
CA LEU A 17 0.46 -26.08 -5.55
C LEU A 17 0.87 -24.79 -4.80
N TRP A 18 0.44 -23.63 -5.31
CA TRP A 18 0.75 -22.36 -4.69
C TRP A 18 0.27 -22.28 -3.24
N LYS A 19 1.18 -21.85 -2.36
CA LYS A 19 0.88 -21.47 -0.99
C LYS A 19 1.51 -20.11 -0.72
N PRO A 20 0.78 -19.20 -0.06
CA PRO A 20 1.37 -17.94 0.37
C PRO A 20 2.46 -18.18 1.41
N TYR A 21 3.31 -17.18 1.63
CA TYR A 21 4.30 -17.23 2.70
C TYR A 21 3.62 -17.45 4.05
N ASP A 22 4.20 -18.32 4.87
CA ASP A 22 3.85 -18.39 6.27
C ASP A 22 4.21 -17.05 6.96
N PRO A 23 3.40 -16.54 7.91
CA PRO A 23 3.75 -15.37 8.71
C PRO A 23 5.18 -15.32 9.25
N ILE A 24 5.80 -16.46 9.57
CA ILE A 24 7.19 -16.51 10.06
C ILE A 24 8.25 -16.47 8.96
N GLU A 25 7.88 -16.75 7.70
CA GLU A 25 8.77 -16.82 6.53
C GLU A 25 8.65 -15.61 5.60
N ILE A 26 7.92 -14.57 6.00
CA ILE A 26 7.74 -13.38 5.18
C ILE A 26 9.08 -12.65 5.00
N PRO A 27 9.59 -12.47 3.77
CA PRO A 27 10.89 -11.85 3.54
C PRO A 27 10.85 -10.33 3.70
N TYR A 28 9.66 -9.73 3.73
CA TYR A 28 9.45 -8.29 3.85
C TYR A 28 9.10 -7.87 5.28
N LYS A 29 9.61 -6.70 5.68
CA LYS A 29 9.08 -5.98 6.84
C LYS A 29 8.08 -4.93 6.37
N PHE A 30 6.84 -5.07 6.83
CA PHE A 30 5.78 -4.10 6.55
C PHE A 30 5.66 -3.13 7.72
N ASP A 31 6.01 -1.85 7.49
CA ASP A 31 5.88 -0.80 8.48
C ASP A 31 4.72 0.14 8.09
N LEU A 32 3.73 0.29 8.97
CA LEU A 32 2.59 1.17 8.74
C LEU A 32 3.02 2.65 8.86
N ILE A 33 3.20 3.31 7.71
CA ILE A 33 3.63 4.71 7.66
C ILE A 33 2.46 5.70 7.57
N TYR A 34 1.30 5.28 7.05
CA TYR A 34 0.12 6.12 6.97
C TYR A 34 -1.18 5.31 7.05
N ARG A 35 -2.17 5.86 7.76
CA ARG A 35 -3.56 5.38 7.78
C ARG A 35 -4.52 6.56 7.81
N GLY A 36 -5.49 6.60 6.90
CA GLY A 36 -6.47 7.68 6.78
C GLY A 36 -7.22 8.00 8.07
N SER A 37 -7.74 6.99 8.77
CA SER A 37 -8.42 7.15 10.07
C SER A 37 -7.50 7.68 11.19
N ARG A 38 -6.19 7.40 11.13
CA ARG A 38 -5.23 7.80 12.16
C ARG A 38 -4.65 9.18 11.89
N ASP A 39 -4.24 9.42 10.66
CA ASP A 39 -3.39 10.57 10.28
C ASP A 39 -4.17 11.67 9.56
N GLY A 40 -5.38 11.38 9.09
CA GLY A 40 -6.23 12.27 8.32
C GLY A 40 -6.21 11.97 6.83
N PHE A 41 -7.40 11.92 6.22
CA PHE A 41 -7.60 11.49 4.84
C PHE A 41 -7.54 12.66 3.85
N THR A 42 -6.36 13.26 3.67
CA THR A 42 -6.13 14.28 2.63
C THR A 42 -4.90 13.93 1.80
N PRO A 43 -4.88 14.26 0.49
CA PRO A 43 -3.70 13.98 -0.34
C PRO A 43 -2.43 14.61 0.22
N LYS A 44 -2.52 15.81 0.79
CA LYS A 44 -1.38 16.50 1.40
C LYS A 44 -0.74 15.69 2.53
N ILE A 45 -1.55 15.04 3.38
CA ILE A 45 -1.06 14.22 4.48
C ILE A 45 -0.48 12.91 3.93
N PHE A 46 -1.17 12.29 2.96
CA PHE A 46 -0.69 11.09 2.29
C PHE A 46 0.69 11.31 1.65
N HIS A 47 0.84 12.37 0.84
CA HIS A 47 2.11 12.72 0.20
C HIS A 47 3.20 13.01 1.23
N LYS A 48 2.89 13.77 2.29
CA LYS A 48 3.84 14.02 3.38
C LYS A 48 4.35 12.73 4.03
N ALA A 49 3.52 11.69 4.12
CA ALA A 49 3.87 10.43 4.76
C ALA A 49 4.54 9.43 3.80
N CYS A 50 4.07 9.30 2.56
CA CYS A 50 4.50 8.25 1.63
C CYS A 50 5.51 8.69 0.56
N ASP A 51 5.64 10.01 0.29
CA ASP A 51 6.64 10.48 -0.67
C ASP A 51 8.06 10.19 -0.19
N ASN A 52 8.93 9.82 -1.12
CA ASN A 52 10.34 9.49 -0.89
C ASN A 52 10.64 8.37 0.12
N GLN A 53 9.64 7.61 0.59
CA GLN A 53 9.88 6.57 1.61
C GLN A 53 10.58 5.32 1.07
N GLY A 54 10.52 5.08 -0.25
CA GLY A 54 10.99 3.82 -0.86
C GLY A 54 9.84 3.03 -1.46
N PRO A 55 9.99 1.70 -1.61
CA PRO A 55 8.93 0.84 -2.08
C PRO A 55 7.74 0.83 -1.11
N THR A 56 6.54 1.15 -1.59
CA THR A 56 5.34 1.24 -0.74
C THR A 56 4.19 0.41 -1.29
N ILE A 57 3.34 -0.08 -0.39
CA ILE A 57 2.06 -0.68 -0.75
C ILE A 57 0.96 0.24 -0.24
N THR A 58 0.01 0.55 -1.11
CA THR A 58 -1.22 1.22 -0.73
C THR A 58 -2.38 0.23 -0.80
N VAL A 59 -3.21 0.22 0.24
CA VAL A 59 -4.42 -0.59 0.35
C VAL A 59 -5.59 0.36 0.64
N ILE A 60 -6.68 0.21 -0.10
CA ILE A 60 -7.87 1.05 -0.02
C ILE A 60 -9.08 0.14 0.00
N LYS A 61 -9.97 0.34 0.97
CA LYS A 61 -11.28 -0.32 1.00
C LYS A 61 -12.34 0.60 0.43
N ILE A 62 -13.22 0.05 -0.41
CA ILE A 62 -14.32 0.81 -1.00
C ILE A 62 -15.51 0.78 -0.06
N LYS A 63 -16.09 1.95 0.21
CA LYS A 63 -17.19 2.08 1.17
C LYS A 63 -18.43 1.38 0.64
N GLY A 64 -19.09 0.60 1.51
CA GLY A 64 -20.32 -0.11 1.16
C GLY A 64 -20.13 -1.30 0.20
N LEU A 65 -18.89 -1.61 -0.19
CA LEU A 65 -18.52 -2.79 -0.95
C LEU A 65 -17.55 -3.66 -0.14
N ASP A 66 -17.64 -4.97 -0.28
CA ASP A 66 -16.62 -5.90 0.24
C ASP A 66 -15.43 -6.00 -0.72
N GLN A 67 -14.91 -4.84 -1.13
CA GLN A 67 -13.84 -4.72 -2.12
C GLN A 67 -12.66 -3.95 -1.56
N VAL A 68 -11.48 -4.53 -1.76
CA VAL A 68 -10.19 -3.92 -1.45
C VAL A 68 -9.43 -3.77 -2.76
N ILE A 69 -8.97 -2.54 -3.01
CA ILE A 69 -8.06 -2.22 -4.12
C ILE A 69 -6.75 -1.72 -3.56
N GLY A 70 -5.72 -1.69 -4.40
CA GLY A 70 -4.42 -1.23 -3.96
C GLY A 70 -3.40 -1.26 -5.07
N GLY A 71 -2.16 -0.96 -4.70
CA GLY A 71 -1.05 -0.99 -5.62
C GLY A 71 0.28 -1.06 -4.86
N TYR A 72 1.23 -1.77 -5.47
CA TYR A 72 2.63 -1.73 -5.05
C TYR A 72 3.40 -0.77 -5.95
N ASN A 73 4.09 0.17 -5.34
CA ASN A 73 5.01 1.05 -6.02
C ASN A 73 6.45 0.68 -5.63
N PRO A 74 7.25 0.09 -6.54
CA PRO A 74 8.62 -0.35 -6.25
C PRO A 74 9.66 0.78 -6.25
N LYS A 75 9.28 2.01 -6.63
CA LYS A 75 10.21 3.13 -6.79
C LYS A 75 9.96 4.18 -5.72
N ILE A 76 11.05 4.82 -5.28
CA ILE A 76 10.99 6.09 -4.55
C ILE A 76 10.16 7.06 -5.41
N TYR A 77 9.09 7.60 -4.83
CA TYR A 77 8.33 8.69 -5.43
C TYR A 77 9.24 9.95 -5.48
N ASP A 78 9.96 10.17 -6.59
CA ASP A 78 10.55 11.48 -6.89
C ASP A 78 9.40 12.39 -7.31
N GLY A 79 8.81 13.08 -6.33
CA GLY A 79 7.64 13.96 -6.47
C GLY A 79 7.83 15.17 -7.40
N LYS A 80 8.71 15.11 -8.39
CA LYS A 80 8.82 16.09 -9.48
C LYS A 80 7.70 15.95 -10.51
N LEU A 81 6.46 15.75 -10.08
CA LEU A 81 5.34 16.29 -10.83
C LEU A 81 5.16 17.72 -10.33
N LYS A 82 5.76 18.68 -11.04
CA LYS A 82 5.42 20.11 -10.91
C LYS A 82 4.00 20.31 -11.44
N GLY A 83 3.03 19.98 -10.62
CA GLY A 83 1.61 20.24 -10.87
C GLY A 83 0.90 20.33 -9.54
N ASN A 84 0.13 21.40 -9.35
CA ASN A 84 -0.78 21.51 -8.22
C ASN A 84 -1.88 20.47 -8.42
N ILE A 85 -1.70 19.24 -7.95
CA ILE A 85 -2.76 18.23 -7.95
C ILE A 85 -3.60 18.49 -6.70
N GLU A 86 -4.69 19.23 -6.88
CA GLU A 86 -5.78 19.28 -5.91
C GLU A 86 -6.61 17.99 -6.07
N GLY A 87 -6.14 16.90 -5.46
CA GLY A 87 -6.92 15.68 -5.36
C GLY A 87 -8.05 15.87 -4.34
N GLY A 88 -9.30 15.88 -4.77
CA GLY A 88 -10.42 15.73 -3.83
C GLY A 88 -10.41 14.32 -3.22
N ALA A 89 -10.77 14.20 -1.94
CA ALA A 89 -11.10 12.88 -1.39
C ALA A 89 -12.37 12.36 -2.09
N ASN A 90 -12.32 11.20 -2.72
CA ASN A 90 -13.52 10.57 -3.29
C ASN A 90 -14.43 10.08 -2.15
N ASP A 91 -15.72 10.44 -2.18
CA ASP A 91 -16.68 10.08 -1.13
C ASP A 91 -17.05 8.58 -1.11
N ASP A 92 -16.72 7.87 -2.19
CA ASP A 92 -16.89 6.41 -2.32
C ASP A 92 -15.78 5.61 -1.61
N ILE A 93 -14.69 6.27 -1.23
CA ILE A 93 -13.60 5.62 -0.50
C ILE A 93 -13.93 5.60 0.99
N ASP A 94 -13.74 4.44 1.63
CA ASP A 94 -13.79 4.37 3.08
C ASP A 94 -12.56 5.11 3.64
N ARG A 95 -12.81 6.31 4.16
CA ARG A 95 -11.77 7.21 4.68
C ARG A 95 -11.02 6.60 5.85
N ASP A 96 -11.63 5.63 6.53
CA ASP A 96 -11.07 5.00 7.71
C ASP A 96 -10.05 3.89 7.38
N ASP A 97 -10.14 3.30 6.18
CA ASP A 97 -9.42 2.06 5.83
C ASP A 97 -8.37 2.25 4.72
N THR A 98 -8.08 3.48 4.29
CA THR A 98 -6.91 3.72 3.42
C THR A 98 -5.61 3.61 4.21
N VAL A 99 -4.73 2.71 3.78
CA VAL A 99 -3.47 2.36 4.44
C VAL A 99 -2.33 2.43 3.43
N CYS A 100 -1.20 3.00 3.84
CA CYS A 100 0.07 2.96 3.11
C CYS A 100 1.14 2.40 4.03
N GLU A 101 1.81 1.35 3.56
CA GLU A 101 2.85 0.63 4.27
C GLU A 101 4.16 0.74 3.52
N LEU A 102 5.23 1.06 4.25
CA LEU A 102 6.59 1.02 3.75
C LEU A 102 7.06 -0.43 3.76
N LEU A 103 7.62 -0.87 2.65
CA LEU A 103 8.31 -2.13 2.57
C LEU A 103 9.79 -1.91 2.91
N GLY A 104 10.21 -2.46 4.04
CA GLY A 104 11.63 -2.66 4.34
C GLY A 104 12.25 -3.78 3.49
N GLU A 105 13.57 -3.76 3.38
CA GLU A 105 14.37 -4.69 2.56
C GLU A 105 14.07 -6.17 2.84
N LYS A 106 14.35 -7.01 1.83
CA LYS A 106 14.33 -8.48 1.95
C LYS A 106 15.34 -8.89 3.03
N LYS A 107 14.85 -9.51 4.12
CA LYS A 107 15.72 -10.12 5.14
C LYS A 107 16.55 -11.27 4.57
#